data_AF-A0A659UGS4-F1
#
_entry.id   AF-A0A659UGS4-F1
#
_cell.length_a   1.000
_cell.length_b   1.000
_cell.length_c   1.000
_cell.angle_alpha   90.00
_cell.angle_beta   90.00
_cell.angle_gamma   90.00
#
_symmetry.space_group_name_H-M   'P 1'
#
loop_
_entity.id
_entity.type
_entity.pdbx_description
1 polymer ?
#
loop_
_entity_poly.entity_id
_entity_poly.type
_entity_poly.pdbx_seq_one_letter_code
_entity_poly.pdbx_strand_id
1 'polypeptide(L)'
;MKDVLKELERRREIARMGGGKDRIEAQHNKGKLTARERIEIFLDESSFEEFDMYVEHRSTDFGMEKTKIAGDGVVTGWGTVNGRPIYIFAKDFTVFGGSLSEAH
;
A
#
# COMPACT_ATOMS: atom_id res chain seq x y z
N MET A 1 -11.34 24.57 -4.02
CA MET A 1 -9.96 24.10 -3.66
C MET A 1 -9.94 23.33 -2.35
N LYS A 2 -10.58 23.81 -1.27
CA LYS A 2 -10.64 23.07 0.02
C LYS A 2 -11.27 21.67 -0.09
N ASP A 3 -12.31 21.50 -0.90
CA ASP A 3 -12.99 20.20 -1.03
C ASP A 3 -12.16 19.15 -1.78
N VAL A 4 -11.40 19.58 -2.79
CA VAL A 4 -10.48 18.70 -3.53
C VAL A 4 -9.37 18.16 -2.62
N LEU A 5 -8.83 19.01 -1.74
CA LEU A 5 -7.81 18.58 -0.78
C LEU A 5 -8.38 17.61 0.26
N LYS A 6 -9.60 17.84 0.75
CA LYS A 6 -10.29 16.88 1.65
C LYS A 6 -10.51 15.53 0.98
N GLU A 7 -10.94 15.53 -0.28
CA GLU A 7 -11.13 14.30 -1.04
C GLU A 7 -9.81 13.57 -1.27
N LEU A 8 -8.73 14.30 -1.57
CA LEU A 8 -7.40 13.71 -1.71
C LEU A 8 -6.95 13.01 -0.42
N GLU A 9 -7.08 13.68 0.74
CA GLU A 9 -6.73 13.08 2.03
C GLU A 9 -7.59 11.85 2.34
N ARG A 10 -8.90 11.91 2.07
CA ARG A 10 -9.79 10.75 2.21
C ARG A 10 -9.31 9.56 1.37
N ARG A 11 -8.88 9.80 0.13
CA ARG A 11 -8.35 8.74 -0.75
C ARG A 11 -7.02 8.19 -0.25
N ARG A 12 -6.14 9.03 0.32
CA ARG A 12 -4.88 8.59 0.96
C ARG A 12 -5.15 7.69 2.16
N GLU A 13 -6.07 8.08 3.03
CA GLU A 13 -6.47 7.26 4.19
C GLU A 13 -6.97 5.89 3.74
N ILE A 14 -7.85 5.84 2.73
CA ILE A 14 -8.36 4.57 2.18
C ILE A 14 -7.23 3.70 1.60
N ALA A 15 -6.32 4.27 0.81
CA ALA A 15 -5.21 3.51 0.21
C ALA A 15 -4.25 2.95 1.27
N ARG A 16 -3.99 3.73 2.33
CA ARG A 16 -3.13 3.30 3.45
C ARG A 16 -3.73 2.14 4.25
N MET A 17 -5.06 2.00 4.26
CA MET A 17 -5.75 0.90 4.93
C MET A 17 -5.60 -0.46 4.22
N GLY A 18 -5.09 -0.51 2.98
CA GLY A 18 -4.87 -1.74 2.23
C GLY A 18 -6.10 -2.64 2.21
N GLY A 19 -5.96 -3.88 2.69
CA GLY A 19 -7.04 -4.86 2.80
C GLY A 19 -8.09 -4.60 3.90
N GLY A 20 -7.98 -3.51 4.65
CA GLY A 20 -8.90 -3.13 5.72
C GLY A 20 -8.44 -3.55 7.12
N LYS A 21 -9.11 -2.97 8.15
CA LYS A 21 -8.75 -3.13 9.58
C LYS A 21 -8.65 -4.59 10.01
N ASP A 22 -9.67 -5.39 9.70
CA ASP A 22 -9.73 -6.79 10.13
C ASP A 22 -8.55 -7.62 9.61
N ARG A 23 -8.10 -7.33 8.37
CA ARG A 23 -6.95 -8.04 7.76
C ARG A 23 -5.62 -7.54 8.31
N ILE A 24 -5.50 -6.26 8.64
CA ILE A 24 -4.35 -5.70 9.33
C ILE A 24 -4.22 -6.34 10.72
N GLU A 25 -5.30 -6.36 11.49
CA GLU A 25 -5.34 -6.97 12.82
C GLU A 25 -5.02 -8.47 12.76
N ALA A 26 -5.56 -9.21 11.79
CA ALA A 26 -5.20 -10.61 11.56
C ALA A 26 -3.71 -10.81 11.23
N GLN A 27 -3.05 -9.79 10.67
CA GLN A 27 -1.61 -9.82 10.37
C GLN A 27 -0.78 -9.57 11.62
N HIS A 28 -1.17 -8.57 12.41
CA HIS A 28 -0.55 -8.29 13.71
C HIS A 28 -0.72 -9.43 14.71
N ASN A 29 -1.88 -10.08 14.73
CA ASN A 29 -2.14 -11.27 15.56
C ASN A 29 -1.24 -12.47 15.20
N LYS A 30 -0.66 -12.49 14.00
CA LYS A 30 0.36 -13.47 13.58
C LYS A 30 1.80 -13.04 13.91
N GLY A 31 1.98 -11.92 14.60
CA GLY A 31 3.29 -11.32 14.88
C GLY A 31 3.95 -10.70 13.66
N LYS A 32 3.17 -10.33 12.62
CA LYS A 32 3.70 -9.78 11.36
C LYS A 32 3.27 -8.33 11.20
N LEU A 33 4.20 -7.49 10.79
CA LEU A 33 3.93 -6.10 10.38
C LEU A 33 3.24 -6.06 9.01
N THR A 34 2.55 -4.97 8.71
CA THR A 34 2.03 -4.63 7.38
C THR A 34 3.16 -4.24 6.42
N ALA A 35 2.86 -4.07 5.12
CA ALA A 35 3.86 -3.61 4.15
C ALA A 35 4.42 -2.23 4.49
N ARG A 36 3.54 -1.26 4.81
CA ARG A 36 3.93 0.13 5.13
C ARG A 36 4.69 0.22 6.45
N GLU A 37 4.29 -0.52 7.48
CA GLU A 37 5.02 -0.58 8.76
C GLU A 37 6.47 -1.10 8.58
N ARG A 38 6.68 -2.08 7.69
CA ARG A 38 8.03 -2.59 7.40
C ARG A 38 8.89 -1.56 6.69
N ILE A 39 8.31 -0.83 5.74
CA ILE A 39 9.00 0.24 5.01
C ILE A 39 9.39 1.36 5.99
N GLU A 40 8.45 1.78 6.86
CA GLU A 40 8.66 2.83 7.86
C GLU A 40 9.78 2.48 8.85
N ILE A 41 9.89 1.22 9.28
CA ILE A 41 10.98 0.77 10.17
C ILE A 41 12.33 0.66 9.45
N PHE A 42 12.31 0.32 8.16
CA PHE A 42 13.54 0.07 7.41
C PHE A 42 14.23 1.35 6.91
N LEU A 43 13.43 2.33 6.49
CA LEU A 43 13.93 3.60 5.95
C LEU A 43 14.21 4.60 7.07
N ASP A 44 15.07 5.58 6.76
CA ASP A 44 15.28 6.72 7.64
C ASP A 44 13.94 7.49 7.80
N GLU A 45 13.71 8.04 9.00
CA GLU A 45 12.48 8.72 9.35
C GLU A 45 12.10 9.81 8.34
N SER A 46 10.82 9.83 7.92
CA SER A 46 10.28 10.81 6.96
C SER A 46 10.98 10.84 5.59
N SER A 47 11.74 9.80 5.20
CA SER A 47 12.41 9.72 3.90
C SER A 47 11.59 9.04 2.80
N PHE A 48 10.53 8.31 3.15
CA PHE A 48 9.79 7.50 2.19
C PHE A 48 8.89 8.34 1.29
N GLU A 49 9.07 8.18 -0.01
CA GLU A 49 8.25 8.77 -1.06
C GLU A 49 7.59 7.64 -1.87
N GLU A 50 6.27 7.51 -1.71
CA GLU A 50 5.47 6.43 -2.30
C GLU A 50 5.08 6.75 -3.75
N PHE A 51 5.20 5.75 -4.62
CA PHE A 51 4.73 5.80 -6.00
C PHE A 51 3.41 5.05 -6.15
N ASP A 52 2.61 5.45 -7.14
CA ASP A 52 1.49 4.65 -7.64
C ASP A 52 0.46 4.19 -6.59
N MET A 53 0.35 4.91 -5.46
CA MET A 53 -0.56 4.61 -4.33
C MET A 53 -2.02 4.35 -4.74
N TYR A 54 -2.47 4.94 -5.86
CA TYR A 54 -3.84 4.85 -6.34
C TYR A 54 -4.04 3.88 -7.51
N VAL A 55 -3.01 3.14 -7.93
CA VAL A 55 -3.13 2.15 -8.99
C VAL A 55 -4.04 1.01 -8.54
N GLU A 56 -4.87 0.51 -9.46
CA GLU A 56 -5.77 -0.61 -9.24
C GLU A 56 -5.62 -1.58 -10.42
N HIS A 57 -5.77 -2.89 -10.20
CA HIS A 57 -5.80 -3.84 -11.33
C HIS A 57 -6.91 -3.48 -12.33
N ARG A 58 -6.73 -3.94 -13.57
CA ARG A 58 -7.72 -3.75 -14.65
C ARG A 58 -8.53 -5.00 -14.99
N SER A 59 -8.24 -6.13 -14.33
CA SER A 59 -8.98 -7.38 -14.55
C SER A 59 -10.48 -7.24 -14.23
N THR A 60 -11.28 -7.89 -15.08
CA THR A 60 -12.73 -8.08 -14.97
C THR A 60 -13.09 -9.57 -14.89
N ASP A 61 -12.09 -10.44 -14.78
CA ASP A 61 -12.32 -11.89 -14.72
C ASP A 61 -12.82 -12.29 -13.34
N PHE A 62 -13.64 -13.33 -13.26
CA PHE A 62 -14.09 -13.93 -12.00
C PHE A 62 -14.73 -12.94 -10.99
N GLY A 63 -15.30 -11.83 -11.46
CA GLY A 63 -15.95 -10.83 -10.61
C GLY A 63 -15.00 -9.80 -10.00
N MET A 64 -13.73 -9.76 -10.43
CA MET A 64 -12.70 -8.85 -9.92
C MET A 64 -13.04 -7.37 -10.13
N GLU A 65 -13.91 -7.03 -11.09
CA GLU A 65 -14.40 -5.66 -11.30
C GLU A 65 -15.11 -5.08 -10.06
N LYS A 66 -15.64 -5.93 -9.18
CA LYS A 66 -16.36 -5.53 -7.96
C LYS A 66 -15.45 -5.26 -6.77
N THR A 67 -14.17 -5.59 -6.86
CA THR A 67 -13.23 -5.47 -5.73
C THR A 67 -11.95 -4.81 -6.21
N LYS A 68 -11.89 -3.48 -6.06
CA LYS A 68 -10.71 -2.68 -6.40
C LYS A 68 -10.08 -2.16 -5.11
N ILE A 69 -8.78 -2.35 -4.98
CA ILE A 69 -8.00 -1.88 -3.83
C ILE A 69 -6.80 -1.11 -4.37
N ALA A 70 -6.66 0.13 -3.89
CA ALA A 70 -5.57 1.03 -4.28
C ALA A 70 -4.20 0.45 -3.89
N GLY A 71 -3.22 0.61 -4.78
CA GLY A 71 -1.87 0.03 -4.71
C GLY A 71 -1.76 -1.41 -5.23
N ASP A 72 -2.88 -2.06 -5.60
CA ASP A 72 -2.93 -3.43 -6.16
C ASP A 72 -2.13 -4.50 -5.36
N GLY A 73 -1.98 -4.27 -4.06
CA GLY A 73 -1.30 -5.19 -3.14
C GLY A 73 0.22 -5.05 -3.09
N VAL A 74 0.78 -3.96 -3.61
CA VAL A 74 2.18 -3.59 -3.40
C VAL A 74 2.28 -2.14 -2.95
N VAL A 75 3.29 -1.85 -2.14
CA VAL A 75 3.73 -0.49 -1.84
C VAL A 75 5.08 -0.31 -2.48
N THR A 76 5.23 0.67 -3.36
CA THR A 76 6.47 0.96 -4.11
C THR A 76 6.92 2.38 -3.84
N GLY A 77 8.22 2.65 -3.94
CA GLY A 77 8.74 3.99 -3.75
C GLY A 77 10.25 4.04 -3.63
N TRP A 78 10.73 5.17 -3.13
CA TRP A 78 12.12 5.38 -2.76
C TRP A 78 12.23 6.02 -1.39
N GLY A 79 13.42 5.97 -0.81
CA GLY A 79 13.75 6.69 0.42
C GLY A 79 15.23 6.56 0.71
N THR A 80 15.63 6.76 1.97
CA THR A 80 17.04 6.65 2.36
C THR A 80 17.26 5.61 3.45
N VAL A 81 18.44 5.00 3.44
CA VAL A 81 18.95 4.14 4.51
C VAL A 81 20.35 4.63 4.88
N ASN A 82 20.54 5.12 6.10
CA ASN A 82 21.76 5.80 6.52
C ASN A 82 22.13 6.94 5.56
N GLY A 83 21.13 7.73 5.13
CA GLY A 83 21.29 8.86 4.21
C GLY A 83 21.56 8.50 2.75
N ARG A 84 21.56 7.20 2.39
CA ARG A 84 21.83 6.74 1.02
C ARG A 84 20.52 6.41 0.29
N PRO A 85 20.27 6.94 -0.91
CA PRO A 85 19.03 6.69 -1.64
C PRO A 85 18.92 5.24 -2.09
N ILE A 86 17.75 4.64 -1.88
CA ILE A 86 17.40 3.30 -2.35
C ILE A 86 15.96 3.29 -2.88
N TYR A 87 15.66 2.33 -3.76
CA TYR A 87 14.31 2.02 -4.20
C TYR A 87 13.82 0.77 -3.46
N ILE A 88 12.54 0.75 -3.10
CA ILE A 88 11.95 -0.32 -2.30
C ILE A 88 10.54 -0.66 -2.80
N PHE A 89 10.19 -1.92 -2.65
CA PHE A 89 8.80 -2.36 -2.72
C PHE A 89 8.51 -3.35 -1.59
N ALA A 90 7.27 -3.38 -1.11
CA ALA A 90 6.78 -4.33 -0.14
C ALA A 90 5.38 -4.81 -0.51
N LYS A 91 5.21 -6.14 -0.64
CA LYS A 91 3.90 -6.75 -0.91
C LYS A 91 3.00 -6.68 0.31
N ASP A 92 1.78 -6.21 0.12
CA ASP A 92 0.74 -6.16 1.15
C ASP A 92 -0.10 -7.43 1.14
N PHE A 93 0.15 -8.31 2.12
CA PHE A 93 -0.58 -9.57 2.27
C PHE A 93 -2.07 -9.38 2.59
N THR A 94 -2.47 -8.20 3.06
CA THR A 94 -3.88 -7.90 3.34
C THR A 94 -4.70 -7.74 2.05
N VAL A 95 -4.04 -7.51 0.91
CA VAL A 95 -4.66 -7.32 -0.40
C VAL A 95 -4.44 -8.57 -1.25
N PHE A 96 -5.51 -9.32 -1.52
CA PHE A 96 -5.47 -10.57 -2.31
C PHE A 96 -4.36 -11.58 -1.88
N GLY A 97 -3.98 -11.59 -0.60
CA GLY A 97 -2.88 -12.42 -0.09
C GLY A 97 -1.49 -12.03 -0.59
N GLY A 98 -1.31 -10.81 -1.11
CA GLY A 98 -0.05 -10.37 -1.73
C GLY A 98 0.27 -11.06 -3.06
N SER A 99 -0.76 -11.58 -3.74
CA SER A 99 -0.63 -12.15 -5.09
C SER A 99 -0.24 -11.07 -6.10
N LEU A 100 0.42 -11.50 -7.18
CA LEU A 100 0.92 -10.62 -8.24
C LEU A 100 -0.09 -10.56 -9.39
N SER A 101 -0.59 -9.37 -9.67
CA SER A 101 -1.43 -9.01 -10.83
C SER A 101 -0.62 -8.20 -11.85
N GLU A 102 -1.24 -7.78 -12.96
CA GLU A 102 -0.57 -6.99 -14.01
C GLU A 102 -0.08 -5.62 -13.52
N ALA A 103 -0.82 -4.97 -12.61
CA ALA A 103 -0.52 -3.61 -12.15
C ALA A 103 0.26 -3.57 -10.81
N HIS A 104 0.59 -4.74 -10.26
CA HIS A 104 1.38 -4.94 -9.03
C HIS A 104 2.88 -4.93 -9.32
#